data_AF-A0A7C0U5P1-F1
#
_entry.id   AF-A0A7C0U5P1-F1
#
_cell.length_a   1.000
_cell.length_b   1.000
_cell.length_c   1.000
_cell.angle_alpha   90.00
_cell.angle_beta   90.00
_cell.angle_gamma   90.00
#
_symmetry.space_group_name_H-M   'P 1'
#
loop_
_entity.id
_entity.type
_entity.pdbx_description
1 polymer ?
#
loop_
_entity_poly.entity_id
_entity_poly.type
_entity_poly.pdbx_seq_one_letter_code
_entity_poly.pdbx_strand_id
1 'polypeptide(L)'
;MPRLVLRITPPSEVRPEGVTPPFLELVRKYCNNKSLTVGAQSGSEERLLAIGRGHGVEEIRRAARWAREYGFTSHLDFIFGFPVERGKGRRETVVLVEELVSLYGAKIHAHYFMPLPGTPYAGASQEPLHRWLMKRLVELSRLGMLDGSWQEQAKEVGAWD
;
A
#
# COMPACT_ATOMS: atom_id res chain seq x y z
N MET A 1 20.51 -26.47 19.52
CA MET A 1 19.45 -25.57 20.04
C MET A 1 18.28 -25.64 19.10
N PRO A 2 17.06 -25.96 19.55
CA PRO A 2 15.91 -25.94 18.66
C PRO A 2 15.70 -24.50 18.21
N ARG A 3 15.89 -24.25 16.90
CA ARG A 3 15.42 -23.00 16.30
C ARG A 3 13.92 -23.01 16.51
N LEU A 4 13.42 -22.06 17.31
CA LEU A 4 12.00 -21.76 17.37
C LEU A 4 11.56 -21.52 15.92
N VAL A 5 10.90 -22.51 15.30
CA VAL A 5 10.21 -22.30 14.02
C VAL A 5 8.92 -21.60 14.40
N LEU A 6 9.06 -20.33 14.74
CA LEU A 6 7.94 -19.44 14.83
C LEU A 6 7.54 -19.19 13.38
N ARG A 7 6.68 -20.08 12.86
CA ARG A 7 5.98 -19.85 11.60
C ARG A 7 4.94 -18.77 11.85
N ILE A 8 5.40 -17.57 12.20
CA ILE A 8 4.63 -16.37 11.93
C ILE A 8 4.67 -16.27 10.41
N THR A 9 3.67 -16.84 9.75
CA THR A 9 3.22 -16.27 8.48
C THR A 9 2.51 -15.01 8.94
N PRO A 10 3.06 -13.80 8.84
CA PRO A 10 2.26 -12.64 9.16
C PRO A 10 1.21 -12.53 8.05
N PRO A 11 -0.10 -12.59 8.34
CA PRO A 11 -1.04 -11.77 7.60
C PRO A 11 -1.04 -10.33 8.18
N SER A 12 -0.11 -9.97 9.06
CA SER A 12 -0.08 -8.65 9.67
C SER A 12 0.69 -7.69 8.77
N GLU A 13 -0.06 -6.91 7.99
CA GLU A 13 0.36 -5.60 7.49
C GLU A 13 1.14 -4.87 8.58
N VAL A 14 2.39 -4.52 8.31
CA VAL A 14 3.18 -3.66 9.21
C VAL A 14 2.99 -2.21 8.78
N ARG A 15 2.86 -1.32 9.77
CA ARG A 15 2.83 0.11 9.46
C ARG A 15 4.22 0.57 9.00
N PRO A 16 4.31 1.50 8.04
CA PRO A 16 5.58 2.05 7.56
C PRO A 16 6.57 2.45 8.67
N GLU A 17 6.11 3.13 9.71
CA GLU A 17 6.92 3.56 10.85
C GLU A 17 7.49 2.40 11.69
N GLY A 18 6.85 1.23 11.65
CA GLY A 18 7.29 0.02 12.33
C GLY A 18 8.36 -0.76 11.57
N VAL A 19 8.54 -0.48 10.28
CA VAL A 19 9.62 -1.07 9.47
C VAL A 19 10.90 -0.37 9.84
N THR A 20 11.70 -0.99 10.70
CA THR A 20 12.99 -0.47 11.18
C THR A 20 14.10 -1.50 11.00
N PRO A 21 15.38 -1.10 10.96
CA PRO A 21 16.49 -2.05 10.86
C PRO A 21 16.43 -3.17 11.92
N PRO A 22 16.20 -2.90 13.23
CA PRO A 22 16.08 -3.96 14.22
C PRO A 22 14.89 -4.90 13.97
N PHE A 23 13.75 -4.37 13.51
CA PHE A 23 12.61 -5.19 13.12
C PHE A 23 12.95 -6.13 11.96
N LEU A 24 13.60 -5.60 10.91
CA LEU A 24 14.00 -6.39 9.74
C LEU A 24 15.03 -7.46 10.08
N GLU A 25 15.95 -7.19 11.01
CA GLU A 25 16.90 -8.19 11.52
C GLU A 25 16.18 -9.34 12.23
N LEU A 26 15.18 -9.03 13.05
CA LEU A 26 14.36 -10.05 13.71
C LEU A 26 13.58 -10.87 12.69
N VAL A 27 12.90 -10.23 11.73
CA VAL A 27 12.16 -10.94 10.67
C VAL A 27 13.11 -11.84 9.89
N ARG A 28 14.28 -11.34 9.47
CA ARG A 28 15.27 -12.12 8.71
C ARG A 28 15.80 -13.32 9.51
N LYS A 29 15.92 -13.18 10.83
CA LYS A 29 16.44 -14.22 11.72
C LYS A 29 15.42 -15.32 12.02
N TYR A 30 14.14 -14.96 12.17
CA TYR A 30 13.11 -15.86 12.67
C TYR A 30 12.06 -16.26 11.64
N CYS A 31 11.94 -15.56 10.52
CA CYS A 31 10.93 -15.80 9.49
C CYS A 31 11.58 -16.17 8.16
N ASN A 32 10.91 -17.04 7.40
CA ASN A 32 11.42 -17.53 6.11
C ASN A 32 10.92 -16.72 4.90
N ASN A 33 9.99 -15.79 5.09
CA ASN A 33 9.41 -14.98 4.02
C ASN A 33 10.45 -14.04 3.39
N LYS A 34 10.23 -13.74 2.11
CA LYS A 34 11.03 -12.79 1.33
C LYS A 34 10.25 -11.52 0.99
N SER A 35 8.99 -11.44 1.38
CA SER A 35 8.14 -10.27 1.19
C SER A 35 7.64 -9.72 2.52
N LEU A 36 7.37 -8.41 2.55
CA LEU A 36 6.78 -7.70 3.68
C LEU A 36 5.58 -6.89 3.18
N THR A 37 4.40 -7.13 3.75
CA THR A 37 3.21 -6.32 3.46
C THR A 37 3.21 -5.09 4.34
N VAL A 38 3.11 -3.91 3.73
CA VAL A 38 3.24 -2.62 4.40
C VAL A 38 2.07 -1.72 4.03
N GLY A 39 1.40 -1.18 5.05
CA GLY A 39 0.21 -0.36 4.92
C GLY A 39 0.47 1.08 4.52
N ALA A 40 0.73 1.35 3.25
CA ALA A 40 1.05 2.69 2.74
C ALA A 40 -0.19 3.61 2.63
N GLN A 41 -1.35 3.06 2.27
CA GLN A 41 -2.66 3.71 2.15
C GLN A 41 -2.75 4.79 1.05
N SER A 42 -1.94 5.85 1.10
CA SER A 42 -1.96 6.96 0.12
C SER A 42 -0.59 7.61 0.00
N GLY A 43 -0.29 8.21 -1.14
CA GLY A 43 0.90 9.05 -1.31
C GLY A 43 0.67 10.53 -1.07
N SER A 44 -0.52 10.93 -0.61
CA SER A 44 -0.83 12.32 -0.27
C SER A 44 -0.79 12.52 1.24
N GLU A 45 0.06 13.42 1.74
CA GLU A 45 0.18 13.67 3.17
C GLU A 45 -1.12 14.20 3.80
N GLU A 46 -1.83 15.10 3.09
CA GLU A 46 -3.15 15.58 3.50
C GLU A 46 -4.11 14.40 3.72
N ARG A 47 -4.04 13.39 2.85
CA ARG A 47 -4.88 12.19 2.94
C ARG A 47 -4.50 11.34 4.14
N LEU A 48 -3.21 11.05 4.31
CA LEU A 48 -2.69 10.24 5.42
C LEU A 48 -3.08 10.84 6.78
N LEU A 49 -2.97 12.17 6.92
CA LEU A 49 -3.42 12.89 8.11
C LEU A 49 -4.94 12.80 8.29
N ALA A 50 -5.72 12.97 7.22
CA ALA A 50 -7.19 12.92 7.28
C ALA A 50 -7.73 11.55 7.73
N ILE A 51 -7.08 10.45 7.30
CA ILE A 51 -7.46 9.09 7.73
C ILE A 51 -6.86 8.69 9.09
N GLY A 52 -6.20 9.61 9.79
CA GLY A 52 -5.64 9.39 11.12
C GLY A 52 -4.43 8.45 11.15
N ARG A 53 -3.64 8.37 10.07
CA ARG A 53 -2.39 7.60 10.08
C ARG A 53 -1.28 8.37 10.78
N GLY A 54 -0.45 7.64 11.53
CA GLY A 54 0.68 8.19 12.28
C GLY A 54 1.99 8.29 11.49
N HIS A 55 1.94 8.09 10.17
CA HIS A 55 3.10 8.14 9.27
C HIS A 55 2.83 9.03 8.06
N GLY A 56 3.90 9.57 7.48
CA GLY A 56 3.87 10.31 6.23
C GLY A 56 4.43 9.52 5.05
N VAL A 57 4.63 10.23 3.94
CA VAL A 57 5.19 9.67 2.71
C VAL A 57 6.66 9.25 2.90
N GLU A 58 7.43 9.97 3.71
CA GLU A 58 8.83 9.66 3.96
C GLU A 58 9.01 8.35 4.73
N GLU A 59 8.13 8.04 5.68
CA GLU A 59 8.14 6.74 6.36
C GLU A 59 7.85 5.59 5.37
N ILE A 60 6.96 5.79 4.40
CA ILE A 60 6.69 4.80 3.34
C ILE A 60 7.94 4.57 2.48
N ARG A 61 8.60 5.66 2.04
CA ARG A 61 9.85 5.59 1.26
C ARG A 61 10.95 4.87 2.04
N ARG A 62 11.12 5.23 3.32
CA ARG A 62 12.10 4.65 4.23
C ARG A 62 11.85 3.16 4.47
N ALA A 63 10.60 2.78 4.69
CA ALA A 63 10.20 1.38 4.84
C ALA A 63 10.54 0.56 3.59
N ALA A 64 10.21 1.07 2.40
CA ALA A 64 10.51 0.38 1.13
C ALA A 64 12.03 0.27 0.88
N ARG A 65 12.78 1.34 1.16
CA ARG A 65 14.25 1.35 1.07
C ARG A 65 14.88 0.30 1.98
N TRP A 66 14.54 0.33 3.27
CA TRP A 66 15.09 -0.63 4.22
C TRP A 66 14.68 -2.07 3.91
N ALA A 67 13.42 -2.30 3.51
CA ALA A 67 12.98 -3.62 3.07
C ALA A 67 13.90 -4.15 1.96
N ARG A 68 14.17 -3.35 0.91
CA ARG A 68 15.10 -3.73 -0.17
C ARG A 68 16.51 -3.98 0.32
N GLU A 69 17.09 -3.09 1.13
CA GLU A 69 18.46 -3.21 1.66
C GLU A 69 18.64 -4.50 2.46
N TYR A 70 17.60 -4.94 3.17
CA TYR A 70 17.60 -6.19 3.94
C TYR A 70 17.20 -7.42 3.12
N GLY A 71 16.95 -7.27 1.81
CA GLY A 71 16.65 -8.36 0.88
C GLY A 71 15.19 -8.82 0.88
N PHE A 72 14.26 -7.95 1.31
CA PHE A 72 12.82 -8.16 1.23
C PHE A 72 12.20 -7.38 0.07
N THR A 73 11.18 -7.96 -0.55
CA THR A 73 10.26 -7.24 -1.44
C THR A 73 9.12 -6.64 -0.62
N SER A 74 8.99 -5.32 -0.62
CA SER A 74 7.83 -4.67 0.00
C SER A 74 6.61 -4.80 -0.90
N HIS A 75 5.49 -5.26 -0.33
CA HIS A 75 4.16 -5.24 -0.92
C HIS A 75 3.42 -4.10 -0.24
N LEU A 76 3.19 -3.01 -0.96
CA LEU A 76 2.65 -1.78 -0.40
C LEU A 76 1.16 -1.66 -0.71
N ASP A 77 0.34 -1.66 0.33
CA ASP A 77 -1.11 -1.53 0.19
C ASP A 77 -1.46 -0.08 -0.06
N PHE A 78 -2.10 0.22 -1.20
CA PHE A 78 -2.60 1.55 -1.55
C PHE A 78 -4.10 1.52 -1.78
N ILE A 79 -4.79 2.55 -1.31
CA ILE A 79 -6.23 2.73 -1.53
C ILE A 79 -6.42 3.96 -2.43
N PHE A 80 -7.16 3.77 -3.51
CA PHE A 80 -7.56 4.84 -4.43
C PHE A 80 -9.05 5.15 -4.30
N GLY A 81 -9.46 6.36 -4.68
CA GLY A 81 -10.87 6.74 -4.67
C GLY A 81 -11.41 7.13 -3.30
N PHE A 82 -10.54 7.58 -2.39
CA PHE A 82 -10.99 8.13 -1.12
C PHE A 82 -12.02 9.26 -1.32
N PRO A 83 -12.94 9.48 -0.37
CA PRO A 83 -13.89 10.59 -0.44
C PRO A 83 -13.13 11.93 -0.60
N VAL A 84 -13.55 12.79 -1.52
CA VAL A 84 -12.89 14.09 -1.79
C VAL A 84 -11.43 13.96 -2.27
N GLU A 85 -11.01 12.80 -2.77
CA GLU A 85 -9.70 12.62 -3.42
C GLU A 85 -9.60 13.52 -4.66
N ARG A 86 -8.76 14.56 -4.59
CA ARG A 86 -8.58 15.53 -5.68
C ARG A 86 -7.49 15.10 -6.65
N GLY A 87 -7.47 15.72 -7.84
CA GLY A 87 -6.47 15.44 -8.88
C GLY A 87 -5.01 15.54 -8.41
N LYS A 88 -4.70 16.45 -7.48
CA LYS A 88 -3.37 16.57 -6.86
C LYS A 88 -2.99 15.32 -6.05
N GLY A 89 -3.83 14.91 -5.10
CA GLY A 89 -3.57 13.72 -4.26
C GLY A 89 -3.48 12.42 -5.06
N ARG A 90 -4.25 12.28 -6.14
CA ARG A 90 -4.12 11.16 -7.08
C ARG A 90 -2.74 11.13 -7.74
N ARG A 91 -2.26 12.29 -8.23
CA ARG A 91 -0.94 12.40 -8.86
C ARG A 91 0.18 12.14 -7.88
N GLU A 92 0.10 12.69 -6.67
CA GLU A 92 1.07 12.43 -5.59
C GLU A 92 1.18 10.92 -5.29
N THR A 93 0.04 10.24 -5.20
CA THR A 93 0.01 8.79 -4.98
C THR A 93 0.62 8.01 -6.14
N VAL A 94 0.32 8.35 -7.38
CA VAL A 94 0.90 7.68 -8.56
C VAL A 94 2.40 7.92 -8.67
N VAL A 95 2.86 9.16 -8.47
CA VAL A 95 4.30 9.49 -8.47
C VAL A 95 5.04 8.69 -7.39
N LEU A 96 4.48 8.60 -6.18
CA LEU A 96 5.05 7.80 -5.11
C LEU A 96 5.10 6.32 -5.49
N VAL A 97 4.01 5.76 -6.02
CA VAL A 97 3.96 4.37 -6.48
C VAL A 97 5.06 4.07 -7.51
N GLU A 98 5.20 4.91 -8.54
CA GLU A 98 6.20 4.75 -9.58
C GLU A 98 7.63 4.82 -9.04
N GLU A 99 7.87 5.73 -8.11
CA GLU A 99 9.14 5.84 -7.41
C GLU A 99 9.45 4.57 -6.61
N LEU A 100 8.49 4.08 -5.83
CA LEU A 100 8.68 2.89 -4.98
C LEU A 100 8.96 1.63 -5.82
N VAL A 101 8.25 1.47 -6.93
CA VAL A 101 8.46 0.36 -7.87
C VAL A 101 9.84 0.48 -8.52
N SER A 102 10.20 1.65 -9.05
CA SER A 102 11.43 1.84 -9.82
C SER A 102 12.70 1.82 -8.97
N LEU A 103 12.71 2.52 -7.84
CA LEU A 103 13.89 2.65 -6.98
C LEU A 103 14.03 1.45 -6.05
N TYR A 104 12.92 0.96 -5.49
CA TYR A 104 12.96 -0.05 -4.45
C TYR A 104 12.52 -1.44 -4.92
N GLY A 105 11.97 -1.58 -6.12
CA GLY A 105 11.44 -2.87 -6.59
C GLY A 105 10.24 -3.32 -5.75
N ALA A 106 9.51 -2.35 -5.19
CA ALA A 106 8.29 -2.63 -4.45
C ALA A 106 7.20 -3.17 -5.39
N LYS A 107 6.33 -4.01 -4.84
CA LYS A 107 5.07 -4.40 -5.46
C LYS A 107 3.93 -3.63 -4.82
N ILE A 108 2.94 -3.28 -5.61
CA ILE A 108 1.78 -2.51 -5.15
C ILE A 108 0.58 -3.44 -5.05
N HIS A 109 -0.08 -3.42 -3.91
CA HIS A 109 -1.36 -4.06 -3.73
C HIS A 109 -2.43 -2.98 -3.68
N ALA A 110 -3.21 -2.85 -4.74
CA ALA A 110 -4.16 -1.76 -4.89
C ALA A 110 -5.57 -2.20 -4.46
N HIS A 111 -6.18 -1.33 -3.68
CA HIS A 111 -7.60 -1.36 -3.32
C HIS A 111 -8.31 -0.13 -3.85
N TYR A 112 -9.61 -0.27 -4.04
CA TYR A 112 -10.51 0.85 -4.19
C TYR A 112 -11.21 1.11 -2.86
N PHE A 113 -11.49 2.39 -2.57
CA PHE A 113 -12.14 2.76 -1.33
C PHE A 113 -13.48 2.05 -1.18
N MET A 114 -13.69 1.40 -0.04
CA MET A 114 -14.95 0.76 0.32
C MET A 114 -15.39 1.29 1.68
N PRO A 115 -16.58 1.90 1.82
CA PRO A 115 -17.10 2.33 3.11
C PRO A 115 -17.39 1.08 3.94
N LEU A 116 -16.67 0.95 5.05
CA LEU A 116 -16.84 -0.19 5.95
C LEU A 116 -17.72 0.21 7.13
N PRO A 117 -18.74 -0.60 7.50
CA PRO A 117 -19.53 -0.40 8.70
C PRO A 117 -18.66 -0.25 9.95
N GLY A 118 -19.01 0.68 10.84
CA GLY A 118 -18.25 0.93 12.07
C GLY A 118 -16.99 1.76 11.90
N THR A 119 -16.68 2.24 10.69
CA THR A 119 -15.62 3.25 10.47
C THR A 119 -16.20 4.67 10.42
N PRO A 120 -15.41 5.72 10.68
CA PRO A 120 -15.84 7.11 10.48
C PRO A 120 -16.33 7.41 9.04
N TYR A 121 -15.95 6.57 8.08
CA TYR A 121 -16.33 6.70 6.67
C TYR A 121 -17.43 5.73 6.23
N ALA A 122 -18.15 5.08 7.14
CA ALA A 122 -19.21 4.13 6.80
C ALA A 122 -20.31 4.73 5.91
N GLY A 123 -20.56 6.04 6.00
CA GLY A 123 -21.53 6.77 5.16
C GLY A 123 -20.90 7.59 4.03
N ALA A 124 -19.60 7.47 3.80
CA ALA A 124 -18.91 8.26 2.78
C ALA A 124 -18.98 7.61 1.40
N SER A 125 -19.13 8.42 0.35
CA SER A 125 -19.06 7.96 -1.03
C SER A 125 -17.63 7.97 -1.54
N GLN A 126 -17.30 6.97 -2.34
CA GLN A 126 -16.06 6.92 -3.12
C GLN A 126 -16.01 8.07 -4.12
N GLU A 127 -14.80 8.51 -4.44
CA GLU A 127 -14.58 9.29 -5.64
C GLU A 127 -14.32 8.36 -6.84
N PRO A 128 -14.97 8.59 -8.00
CA PRO A 128 -14.69 7.83 -9.20
C PRO A 128 -13.22 7.88 -9.59
N LEU A 129 -12.68 6.76 -10.09
CA LEU A 129 -11.33 6.72 -10.61
C LEU A 129 -11.28 7.47 -11.95
N HIS A 130 -10.41 8.47 -12.02
CA HIS A 130 -10.24 9.20 -13.27
C HIS A 130 -9.66 8.28 -14.37
N ARG A 131 -10.09 8.45 -15.63
CA ARG A 131 -9.68 7.58 -16.76
C ARG A 131 -8.17 7.40 -16.90
N TRP A 132 -7.38 8.46 -16.74
CA TRP A 132 -5.92 8.37 -16.79
C TRP A 132 -5.34 7.52 -15.66
N LEU A 133 -5.90 7.60 -14.45
CA LEU A 133 -5.45 6.83 -13.29
C LEU A 133 -5.75 5.35 -13.51
N MET A 134 -6.97 5.02 -13.96
CA MET A 134 -7.33 3.64 -14.31
C MET A 134 -6.39 3.05 -15.35
N LYS A 135 -6.11 3.79 -16.44
CA LYS A 135 -5.15 3.37 -17.47
C LYS A 135 -3.79 3.06 -16.86
N ARG A 136 -3.32 3.90 -15.93
CA ARG A 136 -2.02 3.71 -15.27
C ARG A 136 -2.00 2.49 -14.35
N LEU A 137 -3.05 2.26 -13.56
CA LEU A 137 -3.16 1.09 -12.70
C LEU A 137 -3.19 -0.21 -13.52
N VAL A 138 -3.92 -0.23 -14.64
CA VAL A 138 -3.94 -1.37 -15.58
C VAL A 138 -2.56 -1.62 -16.19
N GLU A 139 -1.85 -0.57 -16.58
CA GLU A 139 -0.49 -0.67 -17.12
C GLU A 139 0.48 -1.27 -16.09
N LEU A 140 0.48 -0.75 -14.86
CA LEU A 140 1.30 -1.29 -13.77
C LEU A 140 0.98 -2.76 -13.47
N SER A 141 -0.29 -3.15 -13.57
CA SER A 141 -0.70 -4.54 -13.39
C SER A 141 -0.22 -5.45 -14.51
N ARG A 142 -0.29 -5.00 -15.78
CA ARG A 142 0.27 -5.72 -16.93
C ARG A 142 1.79 -5.91 -16.84
N LEU A 143 2.49 -4.96 -16.23
CA LEU A 143 3.93 -5.05 -15.96
C LEU A 143 4.27 -5.97 -14.76
N GLY A 144 3.27 -6.52 -14.06
CA GLY A 144 3.46 -7.37 -12.89
C GLY A 144 3.89 -6.61 -11.63
N MET A 145 3.75 -5.28 -11.63
CA MET A 145 4.15 -4.39 -10.52
C MET A 145 2.98 -4.08 -9.58
N LEU A 146 1.75 -4.31 -10.03
CA LEU A 146 0.53 -4.03 -9.28
C LEU A 146 -0.46 -5.21 -9.34
N ASP A 147 -0.93 -5.63 -8.18
CA ASP A 147 -2.03 -6.58 -8.01
C ASP A 147 -3.10 -5.99 -7.07
N GLY A 148 -4.08 -6.80 -6.65
CA GLY A 148 -5.11 -6.41 -5.69
C GLY A 148 -6.52 -6.31 -6.27
N SER A 149 -7.48 -6.06 -5.38
CA SER A 149 -8.91 -6.18 -5.64
C SER A 149 -9.58 -4.88 -6.13
N TRP A 150 -8.82 -3.81 -6.38
CA TRP A 150 -9.35 -2.50 -6.77
C TRP A 150 -10.31 -2.56 -7.98
N GLN A 151 -10.07 -3.50 -8.89
CA GLN A 151 -10.91 -3.76 -10.05
C GLN A 151 -12.29 -4.27 -9.65
N GLU A 152 -12.36 -5.36 -8.89
CA GLU A 152 -13.64 -5.93 -8.44
C GLU A 152 -14.39 -4.93 -7.53
N GLN A 153 -13.66 -4.25 -6.64
CA GLN A 153 -14.20 -3.25 -5.74
C GLN A 153 -14.77 -2.03 -6.48
N ALA A 154 -14.11 -1.55 -7.54
CA ALA A 154 -14.62 -0.44 -8.34
C ALA A 154 -15.90 -0.81 -9.11
N LYS A 155 -16.01 -2.07 -9.58
CA LYS A 155 -17.25 -2.58 -10.21
C LYS A 155 -18.41 -2.68 -9.24
N GLU A 156 -18.16 -3.20 -8.03
CA GLU A 156 -19.18 -3.41 -7.01
C GLU A 156 -19.95 -2.13 -6.67
N VAL A 157 -19.25 -1.00 -6.68
CA VAL A 157 -19.82 0.31 -6.34
C VAL A 157 -20.16 1.16 -7.56
N GLY A 158 -20.20 0.55 -8.75
CA GLY A 158 -20.59 1.22 -10.01
C GLY A 158 -19.61 2.33 -10.46
N ALA A 159 -18.38 2.32 -9.94
CA ALA A 159 -17.34 3.28 -10.31
C ALA A 159 -16.54 2.81 -11.54
N TRP A 160 -16.82 1.61 -12.05
CA TRP A 160 -16.20 1.03 -13.23
C TRP A 160 -17.16 0.13 -14.02
N ASP A 161 -17.37 0.47 -15.29
CA ASP A 161 -17.91 -0.39 -16.37
C ASP A 161 -16.79 -0.78 -17.35
#